data_AF-A0A920RS91-F1
#
_entry.id   AF-A0A920RS91-F1
#
_cell.length_a   1.000
_cell.length_b   1.000
_cell.length_c   1.000
_cell.angle_alpha   90.00
_cell.angle_beta   90.00
_cell.angle_gamma   90.00
#
_symmetry.space_group_name_H-M   'P 1'
#
loop_
_entity.id
_entity.type
_entity.pdbx_description
1 polymer ?
#
loop_
_entity_poly.entity_id
_entity_poly.type
_entity_poly.pdbx_seq_one_letter_code
_entity_poly.pdbx_strand_id
1 'polypeptide(L)'
;MWAGPVKNWINACDRIIGMQVDFVVPGHGPVTDNRGVRAVRDYLIYIDAESRKRFDSGMSAIEAAKDIDLSLFSSWGDSERIAVNVNSLYREYKGEQQREEITLLFEQMAELSGLDD
;
A
#
# COMPACT_ATOMS: atom_id res chain seq x y z
N MET A 1 3.63 2.15 -0.88
CA MET A 1 4.26 1.88 -2.19
C MET A 1 4.45 3.21 -2.89
N TRP A 2 5.67 3.71 -2.94
CA TRP A 2 5.98 4.98 -3.60
C TRP A 2 6.15 4.84 -5.12
N ALA A 3 6.52 3.65 -5.58
CA ALA A 3 6.72 3.34 -6.99
C ALA A 3 5.90 2.11 -7.37
N GLY A 4 4.88 2.30 -8.21
CA GLY A 4 4.14 1.23 -8.86
C GLY A 4 4.82 0.73 -10.15
N PRO A 5 4.16 -0.15 -10.92
CA PRO A 5 2.82 -0.68 -10.68
C PRO A 5 2.75 -1.70 -9.52
N VAL A 6 1.58 -1.84 -8.89
CA VAL A 6 1.37 -2.75 -7.76
C VAL A 6 1.69 -4.21 -8.10
N LYS A 7 1.39 -4.59 -9.35
CA LYS A 7 1.68 -5.92 -9.89
C LYS A 7 3.15 -6.30 -9.80
N ASN A 8 4.08 -5.35 -9.96
CA ASN A 8 5.51 -5.65 -9.86
C ASN A 8 5.92 -6.04 -8.44
N TRP A 9 5.32 -5.42 -7.42
CA TRP A 9 5.56 -5.76 -6.03
C TRP A 9 4.98 -7.13 -5.67
N ILE A 10 3.75 -7.42 -6.11
CA ILE A 10 3.11 -8.73 -5.91
C ILE A 10 3.98 -9.83 -6.55
N ASN A 11 4.41 -9.64 -7.81
CA ASN A 11 5.29 -10.58 -8.50
C ASN A 11 6.64 -10.77 -7.77
N ALA A 12 7.20 -9.72 -7.18
CA ALA A 12 8.42 -9.82 -6.40
C ALA A 12 8.21 -10.66 -5.14
N CYS A 13 7.09 -10.45 -4.42
CA CYS A 13 6.73 -11.27 -3.28
C CYS A 13 6.55 -12.75 -3.67
N ASP A 14 5.82 -13.03 -4.75
CA ASP A 14 5.63 -14.40 -5.23
C ASP A 14 6.94 -15.07 -5.63
N ARG A 15 7.85 -14.32 -6.26
CA ARG A 15 9.19 -14.82 -6.60
C ARG A 15 9.98 -15.19 -5.35
N ILE A 16 9.98 -14.36 -4.31
CA ILE A 16 10.68 -14.65 -3.05
C ILE A 16 10.07 -15.87 -2.36
N ILE A 17 8.73 -15.95 -2.29
CA ILE A 17 8.01 -17.11 -1.71
C ILE A 17 8.39 -18.40 -2.45
N GLY A 18 8.49 -18.34 -3.79
CA GLY A 18 8.88 -19.46 -4.63
C GLY A 18 10.31 -19.98 -4.40
N MET A 19 11.20 -19.19 -3.77
CA MET A 19 12.56 -19.62 -3.44
C MET A 19 12.60 -20.60 -2.26
N GLN A 20 11.53 -20.70 -1.46
CA GLN A 20 11.46 -21.60 -0.29
C GLN A 20 12.63 -21.42 0.70
N VAL A 21 13.00 -20.16 0.99
CA VAL A 21 14.07 -19.83 1.93
C VAL A 21 13.61 -19.93 3.39
N ASP A 22 14.53 -20.28 4.28
CA ASP A 22 14.26 -20.35 5.74
C ASP A 22 14.16 -18.97 6.38
N PHE A 23 14.93 -17.99 5.87
CA PHE A 23 15.02 -16.65 6.44
C PHE A 23 15.00 -15.57 5.35
N VAL A 24 14.33 -14.47 5.66
CA VAL A 24 14.29 -13.22 4.89
C VAL A 24 14.67 -12.08 5.83
N VAL A 25 15.69 -11.31 5.46
CA VAL A 25 16.11 -10.11 6.20
C VAL A 25 15.53 -8.88 5.49
N PRO A 26 14.51 -8.21 6.06
CA PRO A 26 13.93 -7.02 5.44
C PRO A 26 14.84 -5.80 5.64
N GLY A 27 14.59 -4.73 4.87
CA GLY A 27 15.27 -3.45 5.08
C GLY A 27 14.93 -2.80 6.44
N HIS A 28 13.70 -3.02 6.93
CA HIS A 28 13.23 -2.58 8.24
C HIS A 28 12.41 -3.68 8.93
N GLY A 29 12.45 -3.70 10.26
CA GLY A 29 11.76 -4.70 11.08
C GLY A 29 12.62 -5.94 11.38
N PRO A 30 12.07 -6.89 12.15
CA PRO A 30 12.78 -8.10 12.54
C PRO A 30 12.97 -9.07 11.36
N VAL A 31 13.95 -9.97 11.49
CA VAL A 31 14.13 -11.11 10.56
C VAL A 31 12.83 -11.92 10.49
N THR A 32 12.44 -12.32 9.29
CA THR A 32 11.21 -13.06 9.02
C THR A 32 11.47 -14.24 8.08
N ASP A 33 10.41 -14.84 7.57
CA ASP A 33 10.39 -15.94 6.62
C ASP A 33 9.32 -15.69 5.53
N ASN A 34 8.99 -16.72 4.74
CA ASN A 34 7.97 -16.64 3.71
C ASN A 34 6.58 -16.19 4.21
N ARG A 35 6.25 -16.31 5.50
CA ARG A 35 4.99 -15.81 6.09
C ARG A 35 4.97 -14.28 6.08
N GLY A 36 6.08 -13.62 6.42
CA GLY A 36 6.19 -12.16 6.37
C GLY A 36 6.02 -11.63 4.95
N VAL A 37 6.65 -12.30 3.98
CA VAL A 37 6.52 -11.95 2.55
C VAL A 37 5.09 -12.14 2.05
N ARG A 38 4.42 -13.23 2.44
CA ARG A 38 2.99 -13.45 2.14
C ARG A 38 2.12 -12.36 2.72
N ALA A 39 2.35 -11.95 3.97
CA ALA A 39 1.56 -10.89 4.59
C ALA A 39 1.64 -9.57 3.81
N VAL A 40 2.83 -9.20 3.32
CA VAL A 40 3.00 -8.02 2.44
C VAL A 40 2.27 -8.19 1.11
N ARG A 41 2.39 -9.34 0.46
CA ARG A 41 1.68 -9.63 -0.79
C ARG A 41 0.16 -9.52 -0.61
N ASP A 42 -0.36 -10.14 0.44
CA ASP A 42 -1.79 -10.22 0.71
C ASP A 42 -2.33 -8.82 1.08
N TYR A 43 -1.55 -7.99 1.78
CA TYR A 43 -1.83 -6.56 1.97
C TYR A 43 -1.95 -5.80 0.64
N LEU A 44 -0.98 -5.99 -0.27
CA LEU A 44 -0.98 -5.32 -1.57
C LEU A 44 -2.18 -5.73 -2.45
N ILE A 45 -2.54 -7.02 -2.45
CA ILE A 45 -3.73 -7.52 -3.14
C ILE A 45 -5.00 -6.91 -2.53
N TYR A 46 -5.07 -6.87 -1.21
CA TYR A 46 -6.23 -6.31 -0.50
C TYR A 46 -6.44 -4.83 -0.84
N ILE A 47 -5.41 -3.99 -0.69
CA ILE A 47 -5.56 -2.56 -0.96
C ILE A 47 -5.78 -2.26 -2.44
N ASP A 48 -5.25 -3.05 -3.37
CA ASP A 48 -5.54 -2.93 -4.81
C ASP A 48 -7.04 -3.16 -5.07
N ALA A 49 -7.57 -4.28 -4.58
CA ALA A 49 -8.98 -4.62 -4.72
C ALA A 49 -9.91 -3.59 -4.06
N GLU A 50 -9.60 -3.15 -2.84
CA GLU A 50 -10.40 -2.15 -2.13
C GLU A 50 -10.30 -0.76 -2.78
N SER A 51 -9.11 -0.34 -3.22
CA SER A 51 -8.93 0.93 -3.94
C SER A 51 -9.67 0.92 -5.28
N ARG A 52 -9.67 -0.22 -5.97
CA ARG A 52 -10.33 -0.36 -7.27
C ARG A 52 -11.84 -0.14 -7.17
N LYS A 53 -12.50 -0.73 -6.17
CA LYS A 53 -13.94 -0.55 -5.92
C LYS A 53 -14.32 0.93 -5.78
N ARG A 54 -13.47 1.68 -5.07
CA ARG A 54 -13.66 3.09 -4.71
C ARG A 54 -13.36 4.03 -5.86
N PHE A 55 -12.34 3.68 -6.64
CA PHE A 55 -12.03 4.34 -7.90
C PHE A 55 -13.20 4.21 -8.88
N ASP A 56 -13.69 2.98 -9.08
CA ASP A 56 -14.82 2.70 -9.98
C ASP A 56 -16.12 3.39 -9.52
N SER A 57 -16.27 3.67 -8.22
CA SER A 57 -17.39 4.45 -7.67
C SER A 57 -17.18 5.97 -7.73
N GLY A 58 -16.05 6.45 -8.25
CA GLY A 58 -15.75 7.88 -8.42
C GLY A 58 -15.29 8.61 -7.14
N MET A 59 -14.94 7.89 -6.07
CA MET A 59 -14.39 8.54 -4.86
C MET A 59 -12.99 9.07 -5.13
N SER A 60 -12.61 10.19 -4.51
CA SER A 60 -11.24 10.70 -4.57
C SER A 60 -10.26 9.78 -3.82
N ALA A 61 -8.95 9.93 -4.09
CA ALA A 61 -7.93 9.08 -3.46
C ALA A 61 -7.90 9.25 -1.93
N ILE A 62 -8.08 10.47 -1.42
CA ILE A 62 -8.10 10.73 0.03
C ILE A 62 -9.35 10.19 0.70
N GLU A 63 -10.53 10.32 0.08
CA GLU A 63 -11.76 9.71 0.59
C GLU A 63 -11.65 8.19 0.62
N ALA A 64 -11.08 7.60 -0.44
CA ALA A 64 -10.84 6.16 -0.47
C ALA A 64 -9.82 5.72 0.59
N ALA A 65 -8.75 6.47 0.82
CA ALA A 65 -7.76 6.17 1.86
C ALA A 65 -8.38 6.19 3.27
N LYS A 66 -9.35 7.08 3.52
CA LYS A 66 -10.12 7.12 4.78
C LYS A 66 -11.13 5.99 4.92
N ASP A 67 -11.72 5.55 3.81
CA ASP A 67 -12.82 4.57 3.79
C ASP A 67 -12.34 3.11 3.81
N ILE A 68 -11.11 2.81 3.38
CA ILE A 68 -10.57 1.45 3.38
C ILE A 68 -10.36 0.95 4.82
N ASP A 69 -11.06 -0.12 5.19
CA ASP A 69 -10.87 -0.78 6.48
C ASP A 69 -9.49 -1.47 6.53
N LEU A 70 -8.65 -1.08 7.49
CA LEU A 70 -7.34 -1.66 7.76
C LEU A 70 -7.31 -2.51 9.04
N SER A 71 -8.47 -2.88 9.60
CA SER A 71 -8.58 -3.67 10.83
C SER A 71 -7.74 -4.95 10.81
N LEU A 72 -7.69 -5.65 9.67
CA LEU A 72 -6.86 -6.84 9.43
C LEU A 72 -5.34 -6.57 9.57
N PHE A 73 -4.91 -5.32 9.42
CA PHE A 73 -3.52 -4.88 9.47
C PHE A 73 -3.26 -3.92 10.64
N SER A 74 -4.18 -3.82 11.60
CA SER A 74 -4.12 -2.89 12.74
C SER A 74 -2.89 -3.05 13.65
N SER A 75 -2.22 -4.20 13.61
CA SER A 75 -0.95 -4.43 14.31
C SER A 75 0.27 -3.85 13.61
N TRP A 76 0.12 -3.37 12.38
CA TRP A 76 1.19 -2.74 11.61
C TRP A 76 1.25 -1.25 11.96
N GLY A 77 2.47 -0.72 12.07
CA GLY A 77 2.68 0.72 12.23
C GLY A 77 2.43 1.50 10.93
N ASP A 78 2.43 2.81 11.04
CA ASP A 78 2.34 3.76 9.93
C ASP A 78 1.11 3.54 9.01
N SER A 79 -0.08 3.37 9.60
CA SER A 79 -1.32 3.11 8.84
C SER A 79 -1.64 4.23 7.84
N GLU A 80 -1.23 5.46 8.13
CA GLU A 80 -1.40 6.63 7.27
C GLU A 80 -0.73 6.50 5.90
N ARG A 81 0.24 5.58 5.75
CA ARG A 81 0.86 5.24 4.45
C ARG A 81 -0.14 4.70 3.43
N ILE A 82 -1.36 4.35 3.85
CA ILE A 82 -2.45 4.03 2.93
C ILE A 82 -2.73 5.18 1.95
N ALA A 83 -2.57 6.45 2.35
CA ALA A 83 -2.71 7.60 1.43
C ALA A 83 -1.78 7.46 0.21
N VAL A 84 -0.50 7.16 0.44
CA VAL A 84 0.50 6.98 -0.63
C VAL A 84 0.14 5.79 -1.51
N ASN A 85 -0.31 4.68 -0.92
CA ASN A 85 -0.71 3.49 -1.66
C ASN A 85 -1.90 3.78 -2.59
N VAL A 86 -2.96 4.39 -2.07
CA VAL A 86 -4.19 4.66 -2.82
C VAL A 86 -3.92 5.64 -3.95
N ASN A 87 -3.18 6.73 -3.71
CA ASN A 87 -2.79 7.64 -4.80
C ASN A 87 -1.98 6.91 -5.88
N SER A 88 -1.00 6.09 -5.48
CA SER A 88 -0.21 5.30 -6.44
C SER A 88 -1.06 4.36 -7.29
N LEU A 89 -2.07 3.71 -6.69
CA LEU A 89 -3.01 2.82 -7.38
C LEU A 89 -3.94 3.60 -8.30
N TYR A 90 -4.49 4.72 -7.82
CA TYR A 90 -5.36 5.59 -8.62
C TYR A 90 -4.66 6.11 -9.86
N ARG A 91 -3.40 6.55 -9.73
CA ARG A 91 -2.56 6.96 -10.84
C ARG A 91 -2.36 5.83 -11.85
N GLU A 92 -2.10 4.61 -11.36
CA GLU A 92 -1.98 3.41 -12.20
C GLU A 92 -3.29 3.13 -12.97
N TYR A 93 -4.45 3.21 -12.31
CA TYR A 93 -5.76 2.98 -12.94
C TYR A 93 -6.09 4.01 -14.02
N LYS A 94 -5.65 5.26 -13.84
CA LYS A 94 -5.76 6.32 -14.86
C LYS A 94 -4.76 6.19 -16.00
N GLY A 95 -3.75 5.34 -15.87
CA GLY A 95 -2.64 5.24 -16.84
C GLY A 95 -1.71 6.44 -16.83
N GLU A 96 -1.69 7.21 -15.74
CA GLU A 96 -0.89 8.43 -15.59
C GLU A 96 0.55 8.11 -15.17
N GLN A 97 1.51 8.89 -15.66
CA GLN A 97 2.94 8.74 -15.32
C GLN A 97 3.42 9.78 -14.31
N GLN A 98 2.79 10.95 -14.30
CA GLN A 98 3.11 12.02 -13.38
C GLN A 98 2.66 11.64 -11.97
N ARG A 99 3.60 11.65 -11.03
CA ARG A 99 3.30 11.40 -9.62
C ARG A 99 2.70 12.63 -8.98
N GLU A 100 1.90 12.39 -7.96
CA GLU A 100 1.46 13.39 -7.01
C GLU A 100 2.68 14.08 -6.39
N GLU A 101 2.54 15.37 -6.11
CA GLU A 101 3.55 16.11 -5.36
C GLU A 101 3.77 15.46 -4.00
N ILE A 102 5.04 15.34 -3.60
CA ILE A 102 5.40 14.70 -2.33
C ILE A 102 4.75 15.42 -1.14
N THR A 103 4.58 16.75 -1.23
CA THR A 103 3.93 17.55 -0.17
C THR A 103 2.48 17.15 0.02
N LEU A 104 1.72 16.98 -1.07
CA LEU A 104 0.32 16.51 -1.01
C LEU A 104 0.22 15.14 -0.33
N LEU A 105 1.13 14.22 -0.67
CA LEU A 105 1.13 12.88 -0.08
C LEU A 105 1.41 12.92 1.42
N PHE A 106 2.32 13.80 1.87
CA PHE A 106 2.59 13.99 3.29
C PHE A 106 1.45 14.70 4.03
N GLU A 107 0.80 15.68 3.42
CA GLU A 107 -0.40 16.33 3.97
C GLU A 107 -1.51 15.30 4.23
N GLN A 108 -1.78 14.43 3.26
CA GLN A 108 -2.77 13.36 3.42
C GLN A 108 -2.39 12.33 4.50
N MET A 109 -1.09 12.02 4.64
CA MET A 109 -0.61 11.15 5.72
C MET A 109 -0.77 11.81 7.11
N ALA A 110 -0.54 13.12 7.22
CA ALA A 110 -0.73 13.86 8.45
C ALA A 110 -2.20 13.84 8.88
N GLU A 111 -3.11 14.14 7.94
CA GLU A 111 -4.56 14.09 8.14
C GLU A 111 -5.01 12.70 8.64
N LEU A 112 -4.54 11.61 8.02
CA LEU A 112 -4.88 10.24 8.43
C LEU A 112 -4.27 9.83 9.79
N SER A 113 -3.16 10.46 10.18
CA SER A 113 -2.54 10.24 11.50
C SER A 113 -3.27 10.95 12.63
N GLY A 114 -4.27 11.78 12.33
CA GLY A 114 -4.93 12.67 13.29
C GLY A 114 -4.03 13.83 13.74
N LEU A 115 -3.01 14.14 12.94
CA LEU A 115 -2.21 15.35 13.08
C LEU A 115 -2.87 16.45 12.24
N ASP A 116 -3.99 16.95 12.73
CA ASP A 116 -4.60 18.17 12.20
C ASP A 116 -3.92 19.38 12.89
N ASP A 117 -3.64 20.44 12.12
CA ASP A 117 -3.06 21.72 12.61
C ASP A 117 -3.88 22.39 13.72
#